data_AF-A0A3B8WJM2-F1
#
_entry.id   AF-A0A3B8WJM2-F1
#
_cell.length_a   1.000
_cell.length_b   1.000
_cell.length_c   1.000
_cell.angle_alpha   90.00
_cell.angle_beta   90.00
_cell.angle_gamma   90.00
#
_symmetry.space_group_name_H-M   'P 1'
#
loop_
_entity.id
_entity.type
_entity.pdbx_description
1 polymer ?
#
loop_
_entity_poly.entity_id
_entity_poly.type
_entity_poly.pdbx_seq_one_letter_code
_entity_poly.pdbx_strand_id
1 'polypeptide(L)'
;DQMTNMSKSLREQLKEVAEIRGPEVVYDETSKDGTRKWVMRMDNGNSVETVLIPDGERGTLCVSSQIGCSLDCTFCSTGKRGFNRNLTAAEIIGQVWVARRAFMPFDPNDRPITNVVMMGMGEPLLNFENVVDAMNLMMEDLAYGISKRRVTLST
;
A
#
# COMPACT_ATOMS: atom_id res chain seq x y z
N ASP A 1 14.36 -12.02 13.22
CA ASP A 1 15.69 -11.79 13.83
C ASP A 1 15.92 -10.38 14.35
N GLN A 2 15.62 -9.33 13.58
CA GLN A 2 15.96 -7.94 13.93
C GLN A 2 15.19 -7.34 15.13
N MET A 3 14.08 -7.93 15.57
CA MET A 3 13.30 -7.49 16.74
C MET A 3 14.00 -7.90 18.06
N THR A 4 15.01 -7.14 18.48
CA THR A 4 15.85 -7.45 19.65
C THR A 4 15.14 -7.30 21.00
N ASN A 5 14.02 -6.57 21.03
CA ASN A 5 13.14 -6.42 22.19
C ASN A 5 12.23 -7.65 22.44
N MET A 6 12.26 -8.66 21.58
CA MET A 6 11.49 -9.90 21.75
C MET A 6 12.37 -11.06 22.22
N SER A 7 11.80 -11.96 23.02
CA SER A 7 12.50 -13.16 23.49
C SER A 7 12.92 -14.05 22.30
N LYS A 8 13.99 -14.83 22.48
CA LYS A 8 14.47 -15.76 21.42
C LYS A 8 13.42 -16.81 21.08
N SER A 9 12.82 -17.42 22.10
CA SER A 9 11.77 -18.44 21.94
C SER A 9 10.57 -17.92 21.15
N LEU A 10 10.10 -16.70 21.40
CA LEU A 10 8.99 -16.12 20.62
C LEU A 10 9.40 -15.84 19.17
N ARG A 11 10.62 -15.36 18.94
CA ARG A 11 11.13 -15.15 17.57
C ARG A 11 11.26 -16.45 16.79
N GLU A 12 11.63 -17.55 17.44
CA GLU A 12 11.69 -18.88 16.82
C GLU A 12 10.30 -19.38 16.45
N GLN A 13 9.33 -19.32 17.37
CA GLN A 13 7.95 -19.69 17.09
C GLN A 13 7.35 -18.89 15.92
N LEU A 14 7.57 -17.57 15.89
CA LEU A 14 7.07 -16.72 14.82
C LEU A 14 7.63 -17.09 13.44
N LYS A 15 8.87 -17.60 13.35
CA LYS A 15 9.44 -18.04 12.07
C LYS A 15 8.78 -19.30 11.53
N GLU A 16 8.20 -20.13 12.40
CA GLU A 16 7.54 -21.38 12.00
C GLU A 16 6.11 -21.13 11.51
N VAL A 17 5.42 -20.12 12.06
CA VAL A 17 3.98 -19.92 11.83
C VAL A 17 3.62 -18.62 11.09
N ALA A 18 4.57 -17.70 10.92
CA ALA A 18 4.32 -16.39 10.35
C ALA A 18 5.48 -15.88 9.47
N GLU A 19 5.15 -14.95 8.59
CA GLU A 19 6.13 -14.22 7.78
C GLU A 19 5.76 -12.74 7.66
N ILE A 20 6.74 -11.91 7.34
CA ILE A 20 6.53 -10.51 6.95
C ILE A 20 6.99 -10.38 5.50
N ARG A 21 6.03 -10.43 4.58
CA ARG A 21 6.28 -10.35 3.13
C ARG A 21 5.54 -9.15 2.55
N GLY A 22 6.30 -8.17 2.04
CA GLY A 22 5.76 -7.12 1.19
C GLY A 22 5.81 -7.52 -0.29
N PRO A 23 5.08 -6.82 -1.17
CA PRO A 23 5.12 -7.09 -2.60
C PRO A 23 6.49 -6.75 -3.22
N GLU A 24 6.82 -7.42 -4.32
CA GLU A 24 8.07 -7.22 -5.05
C GLU A 24 7.97 -5.94 -5.90
N VAL A 25 8.92 -5.02 -5.76
CA VAL A 25 8.99 -3.82 -6.62
C VAL A 25 9.64 -4.19 -7.95
N VAL A 26 8.87 -4.17 -9.03
CA VAL A 26 9.36 -4.46 -10.38
C VAL A 26 9.73 -3.20 -11.17
N TYR A 27 9.25 -2.03 -10.72
CA TYR A 27 9.60 -0.73 -11.27
C TYR A 27 9.45 0.34 -10.20
N ASP A 28 10.39 1.28 -10.17
CA ASP A 28 10.46 2.39 -9.24
C ASP A 28 11.08 3.59 -9.98
N GLU A 29 10.28 4.63 -10.22
CA GLU A 29 10.75 5.84 -10.89
C GLU A 29 10.24 7.09 -10.18
N THR A 30 11.13 8.06 -10.03
CA THR A 30 10.79 9.39 -9.51
C THR A 30 10.79 10.39 -10.67
N SER A 31 9.65 11.02 -10.90
CA SER A 31 9.44 12.10 -11.85
C SER A 31 10.16 13.38 -11.40
N LYS A 32 10.34 14.32 -12.34
CA LYS A 32 10.96 15.63 -12.09
C LYS A 32 10.19 16.50 -11.10
N ASP A 33 8.89 16.29 -10.99
CA ASP A 33 8.01 16.97 -10.04
C ASP A 33 8.00 16.33 -8.64
N GLY A 34 8.81 15.28 -8.44
CA GLY A 34 8.90 14.53 -7.19
C GLY A 34 7.89 13.38 -7.08
N THR A 35 6.93 13.26 -8.01
CA THR A 35 5.99 12.13 -8.03
C THR A 35 6.78 10.83 -8.19
N ARG A 36 6.60 9.88 -7.28
CA ARG A 36 7.28 8.58 -7.33
C ARG A 36 6.27 7.48 -7.59
N LYS A 37 6.52 6.68 -8.63
CA LYS A 37 5.66 5.59 -9.06
C LYS A 37 6.36 4.26 -8.81
N TRP A 38 5.63 3.34 -8.17
CA TRP A 38 6.00 1.94 -8.06
C TRP A 38 5.05 1.09 -8.89
N VAL A 39 5.61 0.08 -9.56
CA VAL A 39 4.86 -1.09 -10.00
C VAL A 39 5.27 -2.25 -9.12
N MET A 40 4.29 -2.83 -8.44
CA MET A 40 4.51 -3.88 -7.45
C MET A 40 3.87 -5.17 -7.93
N ARG A 41 4.67 -6.23 -8.02
CA ARG A 41 4.19 -7.58 -8.33
C ARG A 41 3.59 -8.20 -7.08
N MET A 42 2.34 -8.59 -7.22
CA MET A 42 1.50 -9.25 -6.23
C MET A 42 1.61 -10.76 -6.37
N ASP A 43 1.05 -11.50 -5.41
CA ASP A 43 1.05 -12.95 -5.45
C ASP A 43 0.32 -13.42 -6.74
N ASN A 44 0.83 -14.47 -7.38
CA ASN A 44 0.40 -14.96 -8.71
C ASN A 44 0.81 -14.08 -9.92
N GLY A 45 1.80 -13.20 -9.77
CA GLY A 45 2.57 -12.61 -10.88
C GLY A 45 1.96 -11.36 -11.53
N ASN A 46 0.72 -11.02 -11.20
CA ASN A 46 0.09 -9.77 -11.61
C ASN A 46 0.69 -8.57 -10.86
N SER A 47 0.63 -7.39 -11.45
CA SER A 47 1.15 -6.16 -10.83
C SER A 47 0.09 -5.08 -10.67
N VAL A 48 0.28 -4.25 -9.65
CA VAL A 48 -0.50 -3.02 -9.45
C VAL A 48 0.42 -1.81 -9.35
N GLU A 49 -0.17 -0.63 -9.51
CA GLU A 49 0.53 0.64 -9.38
C GLU A 49 0.28 1.27 -8.00
N THR A 50 1.31 1.89 -7.46
CA THR A 50 1.25 2.73 -6.26
C THR A 50 1.99 4.01 -6.57
N VAL A 51 1.42 5.17 -6.22
CA VAL A 51 1.99 6.47 -6.59
C VAL A 51 2.04 7.37 -5.36
N LEU A 52 3.21 7.91 -5.05
CA LEU A 52 3.38 8.97 -4.08
C LEU A 52 3.44 10.32 -4.79
N ILE A 53 2.56 11.23 -4.39
CA ILE A 53 2.48 12.60 -4.91
C ILE A 53 2.86 13.56 -3.77
N PRO A 54 4.07 14.17 -3.83
CA PRO A 54 4.45 15.19 -2.88
C PRO A 54 3.82 16.55 -3.22
N ASP A 55 3.40 17.29 -2.21
CA ASP A 55 2.86 18.65 -2.29
C ASP A 55 3.21 19.43 -1.01
N GLY A 56 4.35 20.14 -1.03
CA GLY A 56 4.89 20.84 0.13
C GLY A 56 5.16 19.88 1.29
N GLU A 57 4.48 20.11 2.42
CA GLU A 57 4.55 19.24 3.62
C GLU A 57 3.62 18.01 3.55
N ARG A 58 2.87 17.83 2.46
CA ARG A 58 1.95 16.72 2.28
C ARG A 58 2.52 15.69 1.32
N GLY A 59 2.41 14.42 1.68
CA GLY A 59 2.69 13.30 0.80
C GLY A 59 1.46 12.41 0.67
N THR A 60 0.84 12.40 -0.51
CA THR A 60 -0.36 11.60 -0.77
C THR A 60 0.00 10.31 -1.48
N LEU A 61 -0.27 9.18 -0.84
CA LEU A 61 -0.05 7.86 -1.42
C LEU A 61 -1.35 7.32 -2.01
N CYS A 62 -1.33 7.07 -3.32
CA CYS A 62 -2.41 6.42 -4.06
C CYS A 62 -2.21 4.91 -4.03
N VAL A 63 -3.18 4.18 -3.45
CA VAL A 63 -3.12 2.73 -3.20
C VAL A 63 -4.19 2.01 -4.03
N SER A 64 -3.80 0.89 -4.63
CA SER A 64 -4.69 0.01 -5.39
C SER A 64 -5.44 -0.97 -4.47
N SER A 65 -6.69 -1.29 -4.83
CA SER A 65 -7.56 -2.23 -4.11
C SER A 65 -7.80 -3.55 -4.86
N GLN A 66 -7.61 -3.58 -6.19
CA GLN A 66 -7.80 -4.76 -7.03
C GLN A 66 -6.75 -4.82 -8.15
N ILE A 67 -6.60 -5.99 -8.77
CA ILE A 67 -5.88 -6.12 -10.04
C ILE A 67 -6.93 -5.98 -11.15
N GLY A 68 -6.86 -4.85 -11.87
CA GLY A 68 -7.89 -4.50 -12.83
C GLY A 68 -9.13 -3.90 -12.16
N CYS A 69 -10.21 -3.69 -12.93
CA CYS A 69 -11.49 -3.19 -12.42
C CYS A 69 -12.64 -3.68 -13.28
N SER A 70 -13.76 -4.08 -12.67
CA SER A 70 -14.94 -4.62 -13.36
C SER A 70 -15.95 -3.57 -13.81
N LEU A 71 -15.77 -2.30 -13.41
CA LEU A 71 -16.75 -1.23 -13.67
C LEU A 71 -16.70 -0.66 -15.10
N ASP A 72 -15.78 -1.13 -15.94
CA ASP A 72 -15.63 -0.77 -17.36
C ASP A 72 -15.79 0.74 -17.67
N CYS A 73 -15.27 1.58 -16.78
CA CYS A 73 -15.29 3.02 -16.96
C CYS A 73 -14.49 3.39 -18.24
N THR A 74 -15.15 3.95 -19.25
CA THR A 74 -14.57 4.19 -20.58
C THR A 74 -13.35 5.11 -20.59
N PHE A 75 -13.26 6.00 -19.61
CA PHE A 75 -12.13 6.91 -19.39
C PHE A 75 -10.97 6.29 -18.60
N CYS A 76 -11.18 5.15 -17.95
CA CYS A 76 -10.21 4.53 -17.07
C CYS A 76 -9.36 3.48 -17.81
N SER A 77 -8.04 3.66 -17.79
CA SER A 77 -7.09 2.68 -18.37
C SER A 77 -7.22 1.30 -17.71
N THR A 78 -7.53 1.26 -16.40
CA THR A 78 -7.72 0.01 -15.65
C THR A 78 -9.01 -0.70 -16.02
N GLY A 79 -10.10 0.02 -16.31
CA GLY A 79 -11.37 -0.57 -16.75
C GLY A 79 -11.22 -1.37 -18.05
N LYS A 80 -10.40 -0.86 -18.98
CA LYS A 80 -10.10 -1.54 -20.25
C LYS A 80 -9.32 -2.84 -20.12
N ARG A 81 -8.63 -3.06 -18.98
CA ARG A 81 -7.85 -4.29 -18.72
C ARG A 81 -8.71 -5.42 -18.14
N GLY A 82 -9.99 -5.16 -17.88
CA GLY A 82 -10.90 -6.08 -17.20
C GLY A 82 -10.52 -6.30 -15.73
N PHE A 83 -11.32 -7.12 -15.05
CA PHE A 83 -11.08 -7.53 -13.67
C PHE A 83 -10.32 -8.86 -13.61
N ASN A 84 -9.34 -8.97 -12.71
CA ASN A 84 -8.66 -10.23 -12.43
C ASN A 84 -9.03 -10.78 -11.05
N ARG A 85 -8.65 -10.08 -9.98
CA ARG A 85 -8.95 -10.48 -8.60
C ARG A 85 -8.86 -9.30 -7.63
N ASN A 86 -9.43 -9.51 -6.45
CA ASN A 86 -9.24 -8.66 -5.28
C ASN A 86 -7.83 -8.83 -4.69
N LEU A 87 -7.27 -7.74 -4.17
CA LEU A 87 -6.06 -7.78 -3.36
C LEU A 87 -6.40 -8.20 -1.93
N THR A 88 -5.51 -8.95 -1.29
CA THR A 88 -5.62 -9.24 0.15
C THR A 88 -5.29 -8.00 0.98
N ALA A 89 -5.70 -7.98 2.26
CA ALA A 89 -5.32 -6.89 3.17
C ALA A 89 -3.79 -6.71 3.25
N ALA A 90 -3.02 -7.80 3.21
CA ALA A 90 -1.56 -7.78 3.20
C ALA A 90 -0.99 -7.12 1.92
N GLU A 91 -1.60 -7.36 0.75
CA GLU A 91 -1.20 -6.74 -0.51
C GLU A 91 -1.55 -5.25 -0.57
N ILE A 92 -2.68 -4.84 0.01
CA ILE A 92 -3.08 -3.43 0.09
C ILE A 92 -2.15 -2.67 1.04
N ILE A 93 -2.00 -3.12 2.28
CA ILE A 93 -1.13 -2.46 3.26
C ILE A 93 0.35 -2.58 2.90
N GLY A 94 0.72 -3.63 2.17
CA GLY A 94 2.05 -3.85 1.62
C GLY A 94 2.51 -2.73 0.70
N GLN A 95 1.60 -2.09 -0.04
CA GLN A 95 1.93 -0.91 -0.85
C GLN A 95 2.38 0.27 0.03
N VAL A 96 1.68 0.53 1.13
CA VAL A 96 2.07 1.55 2.13
C VAL A 96 3.40 1.19 2.78
N TRP A 97 3.59 -0.09 3.11
CA TRP A 97 4.81 -0.59 3.71
C TRP A 97 6.04 -0.38 2.81
N VAL A 98 5.94 -0.77 1.54
CA VAL A 98 7.02 -0.58 0.55
C VAL A 98 7.31 0.91 0.36
N ALA A 99 6.28 1.72 0.14
CA ALA A 99 6.45 3.16 -0.07
C ALA A 99 7.12 3.83 1.15
N ARG A 100 6.71 3.48 2.38
CA ARG A 100 7.32 4.01 3.61
C ARG A 100 8.77 3.56 3.79
N ARG A 101 9.09 2.31 3.43
CA ARG A 101 10.47 1.78 3.51
C ARG A 101 11.42 2.43 2.52
N ALA A 102 10.92 3.00 1.43
CA ALA A 102 11.74 3.70 0.44
C ALA A 102 12.41 4.98 1.00
N PHE A 103 12.02 5.42 2.20
CA PHE A 103 12.56 6.57 2.93
C PHE A 103 13.30 6.17 4.22
N MET A 104 13.83 4.94 4.29
CA MET A 104 14.70 4.53 5.39
C MET A 104 16.13 5.10 5.22
N PRO A 105 16.85 5.43 6.33
CA PRO A 105 16.41 5.37 7.72
C PRO A 105 15.35 6.45 8.03
N PHE A 106 14.43 6.14 8.94
CA PHE A 106 13.36 7.07 9.29
C PHE A 106 13.92 8.34 9.93
N ASP A 107 13.64 9.49 9.34
CA ASP A 107 13.75 10.78 10.02
C ASP A 107 12.44 11.05 10.78
N PRO A 108 12.46 11.20 12.13
CA PRO A 108 11.26 11.53 12.90
C PRO A 108 10.58 12.83 12.47
N ASN A 109 11.33 13.76 11.87
CA ASN A 109 10.81 15.05 11.41
C ASN A 109 10.24 15.00 10.00
N ASP A 110 10.56 13.96 9.22
CA ASP A 110 10.07 13.79 7.86
C ASP A 110 8.99 12.71 7.81
N ARG A 111 7.78 13.11 7.42
CA ARG A 111 6.66 12.20 7.18
C ARG A 111 6.35 12.20 5.69
N PRO A 112 7.05 11.38 4.89
CA PRO A 112 6.89 11.39 3.43
C PRO A 112 5.50 10.92 2.99
N ILE A 113 4.76 10.21 3.84
CA ILE A 113 3.38 9.80 3.59
C ILE A 113 2.53 10.36 4.73
N THR A 114 1.72 11.37 4.41
CA THR A 114 0.80 12.01 5.35
C THR A 114 -0.66 11.64 5.08
N ASN A 115 -0.96 11.23 3.85
CA ASN A 115 -2.29 10.97 3.33
C ASN A 115 -2.29 9.68 2.51
N VAL A 116 -3.37 8.90 2.60
CA VAL A 116 -3.60 7.74 1.74
C VAL A 116 -4.95 7.88 1.06
N VAL A 117 -4.98 7.61 -0.24
CA VAL A 117 -6.20 7.61 -1.04
C VAL A 117 -6.36 6.27 -1.76
N MET A 118 -7.54 5.68 -1.66
CA MET A 118 -7.91 4.46 -2.38
C MET A 118 -8.37 4.82 -3.80
N MET A 119 -7.45 5.37 -4.60
CA MET A 119 -7.69 5.84 -5.97
C MET A 119 -6.76 5.16 -6.99
N GLY A 120 -6.14 4.05 -6.60
CA GLY A 120 -5.29 3.26 -7.48
C GLY A 120 -6.12 2.40 -8.43
N MET A 121 -5.64 1.19 -8.70
CA MET A 121 -6.37 0.21 -9.50
C MET A 121 -7.47 -0.46 -8.67
N GLY A 122 -8.68 -0.55 -9.23
CA GLY A 122 -9.82 -1.27 -8.65
C GLY A 122 -10.90 -0.37 -8.05
N GLU A 123 -12.05 -0.98 -7.77
CA GLU A 123 -13.16 -0.39 -7.02
C GLU A 123 -13.07 -0.86 -5.55
N PRO A 124 -12.70 0.01 -4.59
CA PRO A 124 -12.55 -0.36 -3.18
C PRO A 124 -13.79 -1.01 -2.57
N LEU A 125 -15.00 -0.59 -2.92
CA LEU A 125 -16.23 -1.17 -2.35
C LEU A 125 -16.50 -2.61 -2.83
N LEU A 126 -15.96 -3.00 -3.98
CA LEU A 126 -16.00 -4.39 -4.47
C LEU A 126 -14.93 -5.30 -3.84
N ASN A 127 -14.07 -4.72 -2.99
CA ASN A 127 -13.10 -5.44 -2.15
C ASN A 127 -13.20 -5.01 -0.67
N PHE A 128 -14.42 -4.84 -0.19
CA PHE A 128 -14.72 -4.18 1.08
C PHE A 128 -13.92 -4.73 2.27
N GLU A 129 -13.95 -6.04 2.52
CA GLU A 129 -13.32 -6.65 3.71
C GLU A 129 -11.81 -6.38 3.77
N ASN A 130 -11.07 -6.69 2.70
CA ASN A 130 -9.62 -6.47 2.64
C ASN A 130 -9.26 -4.99 2.71
N VAL A 131 -10.06 -4.12 2.10
CA VAL A 131 -9.85 -2.67 2.13
C VAL A 131 -10.05 -2.12 3.53
N VAL A 132 -11.11 -2.53 4.23
CA VAL A 132 -11.37 -2.09 5.62
C VAL A 132 -10.25 -2.54 6.55
N ASP A 133 -9.82 -3.80 6.47
CA ASP A 133 -8.71 -4.30 7.29
C ASP A 133 -7.41 -3.53 7.05
N ALA A 134 -7.09 -3.24 5.79
CA ALA A 134 -5.91 -2.45 5.45
C ALA A 134 -6.03 -1.00 5.93
N MET A 135 -7.19 -0.35 5.76
CA MET A 135 -7.43 1.02 6.24
C MET A 135 -7.35 1.11 7.77
N ASN A 136 -7.82 0.10 8.50
CA ASN A 136 -7.66 0.02 9.95
C ASN A 136 -6.18 0.00 10.33
N LEU A 137 -5.35 -0.79 9.64
CA LEU A 137 -3.90 -0.78 9.84
C LEU A 137 -3.25 0.57 9.49
N MET A 138 -3.73 1.29 8.47
CA MET A 138 -3.24 2.64 8.16
C MET A 138 -3.50 3.62 9.32
N MET A 139 -4.60 3.46 10.04
CA MET A 139 -4.99 4.34 11.14
C MET A 139 -4.43 3.93 12.50
N GLU A 140 -4.05 2.66 12.66
CA GLU A 140 -3.55 2.09 13.92
C GLU A 140 -2.25 2.77 14.39
N ASP A 141 -2.20 3.17 15.66
CA ASP A 141 -1.10 3.91 16.27
C ASP A 141 0.19 3.09 16.33
N LEU A 142 0.05 1.78 16.56
CA LEU A 142 1.18 0.84 16.53
C LEU A 142 1.70 0.53 15.12
N ALA A 143 1.03 1.00 14.06
CA ALA A 143 1.40 0.79 12.68
C ALA A 143 1.80 2.11 11.99
N TYR A 144 0.84 2.82 11.40
CA TYR A 144 1.10 4.04 10.62
C TYR A 144 0.52 5.30 11.26
N GLY A 145 -0.47 5.20 12.15
CA GLY A 145 -1.03 6.32 12.90
C GLY A 145 -1.56 7.46 12.01
N ILE A 146 -2.07 7.13 10.82
CA ILE A 146 -2.59 8.13 9.89
C ILE A 146 -4.00 8.51 10.33
N SER A 147 -4.25 9.80 10.53
CA SER A 147 -5.58 10.28 10.92
C SER A 147 -6.65 9.82 9.94
N LYS A 148 -7.82 9.40 10.45
CA LYS A 148 -9.01 9.09 9.64
C LYS A 148 -9.41 10.18 8.64
N ARG A 149 -9.06 11.45 8.91
CA ARG A 149 -9.32 12.59 7.99
C ARG A 149 -8.35 12.63 6.80
N ARG A 150 -7.32 11.79 6.81
CA ARG A 150 -6.24 11.72 5.82
C ARG A 150 -6.18 10.35 5.14
N VAL A 151 -7.12 9.44 5.44
CA VAL A 151 -7.35 8.19 4.70
C VAL A 151 -8.69 8.33 3.99
N THR A 152 -8.66 8.41 2.65
CA THR A 152 -9.85 8.67 1.83
C THR A 152 -10.15 7.45 0.95
N LEU A 153 -11.38 6.96 1.02
CA LEU A 153 -11.91 5.95 0.11
C LEU A 153 -12.67 6.65 -1.03
N SER A 154 -12.35 6.30 -2.28
CA SER A 154 -13.10 6.72 -3.47
C SER A 154 -13.95 5.57 -3.97
N THR A 155 -15.16 5.87 -4.45
CA THR A 155 -16.11 4.94 -5.06
C THR A 155 -16.94 5.64 -6.11
#